data_AF-A0A379CJU6-F1
#
_entry.id   AF-A0A379CJU6-F1
#
_cell.length_a   1.000
_cell.length_b   1.000
_cell.length_c   1.000
_cell.angle_alpha   90.00
_cell.angle_beta   90.00
_cell.angle_gamma   90.00
#
_symmetry.space_group_name_H-M   'P 1'
#
loop_
_entity.id
_entity.type
_entity.pdbx_description
1 polymer ?
#
loop_
_entity_poly.entity_id
_entity_poly.type
_entity_poly.pdbx_seq_one_letter_code
_entity_poly.pdbx_strand_id
1 'polypeptide(L)'
;METIIQQICMNMVEKVLKTLKESKNLSLDIITPEIREESNNTCLSIVEEYIKYVNLEMRNQKKDRKSKGLVIKEKDVDRKVITCLGELEYSRDIYFNKVENVYVKPIDSIFGIEPYERICKNVKADLVDKAIDNSYEKSKNLVGVPNISRQSVRNAILKSNLNNDKSMVVAEKKLLKELHIYADEGHVHLQKPNKIKGRACQIVPLVTITEGTENVSKSRRRTINPYHIVDSSFDTSSLWEKVDEYIVGNYEVDEIKKC
;
A
#
# COMPACT_ATOMS: atom_id res chain seq x y z
N MET A 1 8.93 16.82 25.20
CA MET A 1 9.20 15.91 24.08
C MET A 1 10.54 15.20 24.26
N GLU A 2 11.70 15.87 24.14
CA GLU A 2 13.02 15.20 24.16
C GLU A 2 13.24 14.30 25.40
N THR A 3 12.99 14.82 26.59
CA THR A 3 13.12 14.06 27.85
C THR A 3 12.16 12.86 27.93
N ILE A 4 10.95 13.00 27.38
CA ILE A 4 9.93 11.93 27.36
C ILE A 4 10.35 10.84 26.38
N ILE A 5 10.82 11.21 25.18
CA ILE A 5 11.34 10.27 24.18
C ILE A 5 12.57 9.53 24.73
N GLN A 6 13.49 10.23 25.39
CA GLN A 6 14.63 9.60 26.06
C GLN A 6 14.18 8.57 27.10
N GLN A 7 13.19 8.90 27.93
CA GLN A 7 12.64 7.95 28.90
C GLN A 7 11.98 6.74 28.24
N ILE A 8 11.24 6.93 27.13
CA ILE A 8 10.66 5.84 26.33
C ILE A 8 11.77 4.89 25.85
N CYS A 9 12.86 5.43 25.31
CA CYS A 9 14.00 4.62 24.86
C CYS A 9 14.70 3.89 26.03
N MET A 10 14.87 4.54 27.18
CA MET A 10 15.46 3.89 28.38
C MET A 10 14.59 2.72 28.85
N ASN A 11 13.26 2.91 28.91
CA ASN A 11 12.32 1.87 29.29
C ASN A 11 12.37 0.67 28.32
N MET A 12 12.54 0.91 27.02
CA MET A 12 12.74 -0.15 26.02
C MET A 12 13.99 -0.98 26.35
N VAL A 13 15.13 -0.32 26.62
CA VAL A 13 16.38 -1.01 26.97
C VAL A 13 16.20 -1.88 28.21
N GLU A 14 15.55 -1.35 29.26
CA GLU A 14 15.28 -2.11 30.49
C GLU A 14 14.42 -3.36 30.23
N LYS A 15 13.35 -3.22 29.43
CA LYS A 15 12.48 -4.34 29.07
C LYS A 15 13.21 -5.39 28.23
N VAL A 16 13.98 -4.99 27.22
CA VAL A 16 14.78 -5.92 26.41
C VAL A 16 15.79 -6.66 27.27
N LEU A 17 16.49 -5.97 28.18
CA LEU A 17 17.43 -6.60 29.12
C LEU A 17 16.73 -7.58 30.06
N LYS A 18 15.50 -7.28 30.50
CA LYS A 18 14.71 -8.20 31.31
C LYS A 18 14.36 -9.46 30.51
N THR A 19 13.82 -9.30 29.30
CA THR A 19 13.51 -10.42 28.38
C THR A 19 14.71 -11.34 28.14
N LEU A 20 15.90 -10.76 27.94
CA LEU A 20 17.14 -11.52 27.70
C LEU A 20 17.68 -12.23 28.95
N LYS A 21 17.34 -11.76 30.16
CA LYS A 21 17.77 -12.38 31.42
C LYS A 21 16.84 -13.49 31.89
N GLU A 22 15.66 -13.64 31.28
CA GLU A 22 14.70 -14.69 31.63
C GLU A 22 15.17 -16.06 31.12
N SER A 23 15.35 -17.01 32.03
CA SER A 23 15.92 -18.33 31.74
C SER A 23 15.07 -19.20 30.79
N LYS A 24 13.80 -18.83 30.56
CA LYS A 24 12.90 -19.48 29.60
C LYS A 24 13.16 -19.05 28.15
N ASN A 25 13.90 -17.97 27.94
CA ASN A 25 14.12 -17.34 26.64
C ASN A 25 15.52 -17.67 26.09
N LEU A 26 15.85 -18.96 25.98
CA LEU A 26 17.13 -19.41 25.39
C LEU A 26 17.06 -19.58 23.87
N SER A 27 15.85 -19.71 23.30
CA SER A 27 15.65 -19.88 21.86
C SER A 27 15.46 -18.54 21.14
N LEU A 28 16.13 -18.39 20.00
CA LEU A 28 15.94 -17.23 19.10
C LEU A 28 14.50 -17.14 18.58
N ASP A 29 13.80 -18.27 18.44
CA ASP A 29 12.40 -18.31 18.00
C ASP A 29 11.43 -17.70 19.02
N ILE A 30 11.87 -17.56 20.28
CA ILE A 30 11.10 -16.93 21.36
C ILE A 30 11.55 -15.48 21.56
N ILE A 31 12.87 -15.24 21.61
CA ILE A 31 13.43 -13.90 21.91
C ILE A 31 13.14 -12.90 20.78
N THR A 32 13.32 -13.30 19.51
CA THR A 32 13.30 -12.35 18.40
C THR A 32 11.91 -11.76 18.13
N PRO A 33 10.79 -12.51 18.22
CA PRO A 33 9.46 -11.92 18.13
C PRO A 33 9.15 -10.97 19.30
N GLU A 34 9.51 -11.32 20.55
CA GLU A 34 9.28 -10.47 21.72
C GLU A 34 10.02 -9.13 21.63
N ILE A 35 11.31 -9.16 21.25
CA ILE A 35 12.10 -7.94 21.04
C ILE A 35 11.51 -7.10 19.90
N ARG A 36 11.07 -7.74 18.81
CA ARG A 36 10.44 -7.04 17.68
C ARG A 36 9.15 -6.34 18.11
N GLU A 37 8.30 -7.03 18.86
CA GLU A 37 7.05 -6.46 19.37
C GLU A 37 7.32 -5.26 20.29
N GLU A 38 8.24 -5.39 21.25
CA GLU A 38 8.61 -4.29 22.13
C GLU A 38 9.25 -3.11 21.36
N SER A 39 10.05 -3.39 20.34
CA SER A 39 10.63 -2.37 19.46
C SER A 39 9.55 -1.58 18.71
N ASN A 40 8.57 -2.29 18.14
CA ASN A 40 7.44 -1.67 17.44
C ASN A 40 6.60 -0.81 18.39
N ASN A 41 6.28 -1.33 19.59
CA ASN A 41 5.53 -0.59 20.61
C ASN A 41 6.26 0.68 21.08
N THR A 42 7.58 0.59 21.23
CA THR A 42 8.42 1.75 21.55
C THR A 42 8.38 2.78 20.43
N CYS A 43 8.51 2.34 19.17
CA CYS A 43 8.42 3.24 18.02
C CYS A 43 7.05 3.92 17.91
N LEU A 44 5.95 3.19 18.16
CA LEU A 44 4.60 3.76 18.22
C LEU A 44 4.51 4.85 19.30
N SER A 45 5.04 4.59 20.49
CA SER A 45 5.05 5.55 21.61
C SER A 45 5.83 6.83 21.28
N ILE A 46 6.96 6.70 20.57
CA ILE A 46 7.75 7.85 20.10
C ILE A 46 6.95 8.69 19.10
N VAL A 47 6.28 8.04 18.14
CA VAL A 47 5.45 8.72 17.15
C VAL A 47 4.26 9.41 17.82
N GLU A 48 3.60 8.76 18.77
CA GLU A 48 2.52 9.34 19.57
C GLU A 48 2.98 10.61 20.30
N GLU A 49 4.11 10.56 21.01
CA GLU A 49 4.66 11.71 21.73
C GLU A 49 5.04 12.86 20.78
N TYR A 50 5.54 12.54 19.57
CA TYR A 50 5.80 13.55 18.55
C TYR A 50 4.51 14.21 18.05
N ILE A 51 3.47 13.44 17.75
CA ILE A 51 2.17 13.97 17.33
C ILE A 51 1.59 14.86 18.44
N LYS A 52 1.66 14.41 19.69
CA LYS A 52 1.21 15.16 20.86
C LYS A 52 1.97 16.48 21.01
N TYR A 53 3.29 16.47 20.83
CA TYR A 53 4.11 17.67 20.82
C TYR A 53 3.63 18.65 19.75
N VAL A 54 3.46 18.20 18.50
CA VAL A 54 2.98 19.06 17.40
C VAL A 54 1.57 19.62 17.69
N ASN A 55 0.68 18.82 18.27
CA ASN A 55 -0.66 19.27 18.67
C ASN A 55 -0.61 20.35 19.77
N LEU A 56 0.24 20.16 20.78
CA LEU A 56 0.42 21.14 21.86
C LEU A 56 1.07 22.43 21.37
N GLU A 57 2.09 22.35 20.52
CA GLU A 57 2.71 23.53 19.92
C GLU A 57 1.68 24.35 19.15
N MET A 58 0.91 23.69 18.28
CA MET A 58 -0.18 24.34 17.57
C MET A 58 -1.20 24.96 18.54
N ARG A 59 -1.58 24.24 19.61
CA ARG A 59 -2.52 24.70 20.68
C ARG A 59 -1.97 25.86 21.50
N ASN A 60 -0.66 26.02 21.62
CA ASN A 60 -0.03 27.12 22.37
C ASN A 60 0.16 28.39 21.50
N GLN A 61 0.26 28.25 20.18
CA GLN A 61 0.41 29.36 19.23
C GLN A 61 -0.89 30.15 18.96
N LYS A 62 -1.49 30.72 20.00
CA LYS A 62 -2.83 31.37 19.95
C LYS A 62 -2.91 32.50 18.92
N LYS A 63 -1.85 33.31 18.78
CA LYS A 63 -1.81 34.43 17.83
C LYS A 63 -1.86 33.93 16.38
N ASP A 64 -0.99 32.99 16.02
CA ASP A 64 -0.94 32.39 14.69
C ASP A 64 -2.27 31.72 14.31
N ARG A 65 -2.81 30.88 15.21
CA ARG A 65 -4.11 30.23 14.98
C ARG A 65 -5.24 31.21 14.70
N LYS A 66 -5.35 32.27 15.50
CA LYS A 66 -6.39 33.30 15.31
C LYS A 66 -6.20 34.06 14.00
N SER A 67 -4.95 34.34 13.60
CA SER A 67 -4.67 34.99 12.31
C SER A 67 -5.11 34.14 11.12
N LYS A 68 -5.07 32.82 11.26
CA LYS A 68 -5.58 31.83 10.30
C LYS A 68 -7.08 31.53 10.45
N GLY A 69 -7.80 32.26 11.31
CA GLY A 69 -9.22 32.05 11.55
C GLY A 69 -9.57 30.79 12.35
N LEU A 70 -8.59 30.09 12.94
CA LEU A 70 -8.80 28.82 13.64
C LEU A 70 -9.23 29.02 15.09
N VAL A 71 -10.36 28.41 15.47
CA VAL A 71 -10.87 28.39 16.84
C VAL A 71 -10.96 26.96 17.34
N ILE A 72 -10.31 26.65 18.47
CA ILE A 72 -10.42 25.34 19.11
C ILE A 72 -11.87 25.10 19.53
N LYS A 73 -12.43 23.96 19.15
CA LYS A 73 -13.77 23.52 19.53
C LYS A 73 -13.73 22.32 20.46
N GLU A 74 -12.84 21.38 20.18
CA GLU A 74 -12.67 20.16 20.97
C GLU A 74 -11.18 19.84 21.07
N LYS A 75 -10.78 19.27 22.21
CA LYS A 75 -9.40 18.95 22.52
C LYS A 75 -9.27 17.46 22.74
N ASP A 76 -8.08 16.95 22.43
CA ASP A 76 -7.67 15.60 22.80
C ASP A 76 -8.67 14.53 22.32
N VAL A 77 -9.18 14.69 21.10
CA VAL A 77 -10.09 13.74 20.45
C VAL A 77 -9.29 12.55 19.94
N ASP A 78 -9.68 11.36 20.36
CA ASP A 78 -8.97 10.13 20.01
C ASP A 78 -9.05 9.80 18.51
N ARG A 79 -7.96 9.20 18.02
CA ARG A 79 -7.80 8.76 16.65
C ARG A 79 -6.93 7.51 16.63
N LYS A 80 -7.31 6.55 15.80
CA LYS A 80 -6.53 5.33 15.54
C LYS A 80 -6.23 5.20 14.05
N VAL A 81 -4.99 4.85 13.71
CA VAL A 81 -4.56 4.58 12.34
C VAL A 81 -3.57 3.43 12.32
N ILE A 82 -3.79 2.48 11.41
CA ILE A 82 -2.89 1.35 11.18
C ILE A 82 -1.69 1.81 10.35
N THR A 83 -0.49 1.62 10.89
CA THR A 83 0.81 1.96 10.30
C THR A 83 1.63 0.69 10.04
N CYS A 84 2.81 0.82 9.44
CA CYS A 84 3.74 -0.32 9.29
C CYS A 84 4.34 -0.81 10.61
N LEU A 85 4.25 -0.02 11.69
CA LEU A 85 4.70 -0.38 13.04
C LEU A 85 3.61 -1.10 13.84
N GLY A 86 2.34 -0.94 13.46
CA GLY A 86 1.17 -1.39 14.20
C GLY A 86 0.05 -0.36 14.24
N GLU A 87 -0.94 -0.57 15.11
CA GLU A 87 -2.03 0.38 15.32
C GLU A 87 -1.52 1.55 16.18
N LEU A 88 -1.49 2.75 15.60
CA LEU A 88 -1.12 3.98 16.29
C LEU A 88 -2.38 4.63 16.84
N GLU A 89 -2.40 4.85 18.15
CA GLU A 89 -3.42 5.63 18.84
C GLU A 89 -2.83 6.99 19.21
N TYR A 90 -3.56 8.06 18.96
CA TYR A 90 -3.16 9.41 19.35
C TYR A 90 -4.37 10.32 19.51
N SER A 91 -4.18 11.42 20.25
CA SER A 91 -5.21 12.43 20.44
C SER A 91 -4.88 13.69 19.63
N ARG A 92 -5.92 14.41 19.20
CA ARG A 92 -5.81 15.58 18.32
C ARG A 92 -6.89 16.61 18.62
N ASP A 93 -6.64 17.86 18.24
CA ASP A 93 -7.62 18.94 18.42
C ASP A 93 -8.47 19.16 17.18
N ILE A 94 -9.75 19.46 17.41
CA ILE A 94 -10.69 19.87 16.37
C ILE A 94 -10.83 21.39 16.40
N TYR A 95 -10.61 22.00 15.25
CA TYR A 95 -10.73 23.43 15.05
C TYR A 95 -11.91 23.75 14.15
N PHE A 96 -12.53 24.89 14.39
CA PHE A 96 -13.42 25.52 13.43
C PHE A 96 -12.65 26.61 12.70
N ASN A 97 -12.57 26.50 11.38
CA ASN A 97 -12.02 27.53 10.50
C ASN A 97 -13.11 28.55 10.18
N LYS A 98 -12.96 29.78 10.69
CA LYS A 98 -13.91 30.87 10.46
C LYS A 98 -13.90 31.39 9.02
N VAL A 99 -12.81 31.23 8.29
CA VAL A 99 -12.69 31.72 6.90
C VAL A 99 -13.47 30.82 5.97
N GLU A 100 -13.30 29.51 6.12
CA GLU A 100 -13.93 28.50 5.26
C GLU A 100 -15.27 27.99 5.81
N ASN A 101 -15.61 28.37 7.05
CA ASN A 101 -16.83 27.96 7.75
C ASN A 101 -16.96 26.42 7.91
N VAL A 102 -15.84 25.73 8.17
CA VAL A 102 -15.78 24.26 8.29
C VAL A 102 -14.97 23.80 9.51
N TYR A 103 -15.22 22.56 9.95
CA TYR A 103 -14.41 21.89 10.97
C TYR A 103 -13.20 21.22 10.32
N VAL A 104 -12.02 21.52 10.84
CA VAL A 104 -10.73 21.00 10.36
C VAL A 104 -10.01 20.26 11.48
N LYS A 105 -9.19 19.30 11.08
CA LYS A 105 -8.34 18.49 11.97
C LYS A 105 -6.89 18.61 11.49
N PRO A 106 -6.20 19.71 11.86
CA PRO A 106 -4.91 20.07 11.27
C PRO A 106 -3.85 19.00 11.46
N ILE A 107 -3.88 18.29 12.58
CA ILE A 107 -2.93 17.19 12.88
C ILE A 107 -3.02 16.09 11.82
N ASP A 108 -4.22 15.61 11.47
CA ASP A 108 -4.39 14.62 10.40
C ASP A 108 -3.78 15.14 9.08
N SER A 109 -4.07 16.39 8.72
CA SER A 109 -3.56 16.99 7.46
C SER A 109 -2.04 17.15 7.45
N ILE A 110 -1.44 17.58 8.57
CA ILE A 110 0.03 17.71 8.72
C ILE A 110 0.71 16.36 8.50
N PHE A 111 0.13 15.29 9.05
CA PHE A 111 0.64 13.93 8.92
C PHE A 111 0.12 13.18 7.70
N GLY A 112 -0.58 13.86 6.78
CA GLY A 112 -1.06 13.29 5.52
C GLY A 112 -2.11 12.19 5.66
N ILE A 113 -2.87 12.20 6.75
CA ILE A 113 -3.95 11.26 7.06
C ILE A 113 -5.27 11.84 6.56
N GLU A 114 -5.93 11.16 5.63
CA GLU A 114 -7.18 11.64 5.05
C GLU A 114 -8.38 11.45 6.01
N PRO A 115 -9.46 12.23 5.83
CA PRO A 115 -10.72 11.98 6.53
C PRO A 115 -11.16 10.53 6.40
N TYR A 116 -11.58 9.93 7.53
CA TYR A 116 -12.00 8.52 7.63
C TYR A 116 -10.91 7.47 7.30
N GLU A 117 -9.67 7.88 7.02
CA GLU A 117 -8.58 6.94 6.76
C GLU A 117 -8.17 6.18 8.03
N ARG A 118 -8.24 4.85 7.96
CA ARG A 118 -7.86 3.94 9.06
C ARG A 118 -6.54 3.21 8.84
N ILE A 119 -6.00 3.24 7.62
CA ILE A 119 -4.79 2.52 7.22
C ILE A 119 -3.93 3.50 6.44
N CYS A 120 -2.67 3.66 6.83
CA CYS A 120 -1.74 4.53 6.13
C CYS A 120 -1.50 4.11 4.68
N LYS A 121 -1.17 5.08 3.83
CA LYS A 121 -0.96 4.91 2.39
C LYS A 121 0.13 3.87 2.08
N ASN A 122 1.22 3.84 2.86
CA ASN A 122 2.30 2.86 2.70
C ASN A 122 1.84 1.41 2.95
N VAL A 123 1.03 1.18 4.00
CA VAL A 123 0.48 -0.15 4.30
C VAL A 123 -0.49 -0.58 3.21
N LYS A 124 -1.34 0.33 2.72
CA LYS A 124 -2.23 0.03 1.57
C LYS A 124 -1.44 -0.36 0.32
N ALA A 125 -0.35 0.35 0.02
CA ALA A 125 0.50 0.05 -1.11
C ALA A 125 1.11 -1.35 -1.00
N ASP A 126 1.65 -1.71 0.17
CA ASP A 126 2.19 -3.05 0.42
C ASP A 126 1.11 -4.15 0.32
N LEU A 127 -0.12 -3.89 0.80
CA LEU A 127 -1.23 -4.82 0.62
C LEU A 127 -1.59 -5.04 -0.87
N VAL A 128 -1.53 -3.99 -1.69
CA VAL A 128 -1.80 -4.09 -3.13
C VAL A 128 -0.66 -4.84 -3.83
N ASP A 129 0.59 -4.52 -3.52
CA ASP A 129 1.78 -5.19 -4.04
C ASP A 129 1.73 -6.70 -3.79
N LYS A 130 1.49 -7.12 -2.52
CA LYS A 130 1.40 -8.55 -2.20
C LYS A 130 0.21 -9.25 -2.84
N ALA A 131 -0.87 -8.54 -3.11
CA ALA A 131 -2.06 -9.11 -3.73
C ALA A 131 -1.91 -9.39 -5.23
N ILE A 132 -0.84 -8.92 -5.87
CA ILE A 132 -0.50 -9.28 -7.25
C ILE A 132 -0.28 -10.80 -7.36
N ASP A 133 0.51 -11.36 -6.44
CA ASP A 133 0.91 -12.77 -6.49
C ASP A 133 0.18 -13.66 -5.48
N ASN A 134 -0.62 -13.10 -4.59
CA ASN A 134 -1.16 -13.81 -3.44
C ASN A 134 -2.65 -13.55 -3.21
N SER A 135 -3.32 -14.50 -2.57
CA SER A 135 -4.70 -14.30 -2.10
C SER A 135 -4.78 -13.16 -1.09
N TYR A 136 -5.96 -12.55 -0.91
CA TYR A 136 -6.14 -11.48 0.06
C TYR A 136 -5.75 -11.88 1.49
N GLU A 137 -6.00 -13.13 1.88
CA GLU A 137 -5.59 -13.65 3.20
C GLU A 137 -4.08 -13.71 3.33
N LYS A 138 -3.40 -14.30 2.34
CA LYS A 138 -1.95 -14.44 2.34
C LYS A 138 -1.27 -13.08 2.25
N SER A 139 -1.82 -12.14 1.47
CA SER A 139 -1.30 -10.77 1.34
C SER A 139 -1.26 -10.04 2.68
N LYS A 140 -2.38 -10.02 3.43
CA LYS A 140 -2.38 -9.37 4.75
C LYS A 140 -1.43 -10.07 5.76
N ASN A 141 -1.27 -11.38 5.66
CA ASN A 141 -0.38 -12.13 6.55
C ASN A 141 1.09 -11.86 6.23
N LEU A 142 1.43 -11.65 4.95
CA LEU A 142 2.77 -11.25 4.52
C LEU A 142 3.10 -9.81 4.95
N VAL A 143 2.13 -8.90 4.89
CA VAL A 143 2.29 -7.54 5.44
C VAL A 143 2.44 -7.57 6.96
N GLY A 144 1.75 -8.49 7.64
CA GLY A 144 2.01 -8.83 9.04
C GLY A 144 1.59 -7.75 10.05
N VAL A 145 0.74 -6.81 9.64
CA VAL A 145 0.20 -5.75 10.51
C VAL A 145 -1.17 -6.19 11.06
N PRO A 146 -1.44 -6.01 12.38
CA PRO A 146 -2.69 -6.42 12.99
C PRO A 146 -3.91 -5.65 12.47
N ASN A 147 -5.11 -6.15 12.76
CA ASN A 147 -6.39 -5.49 12.47
C ASN A 147 -6.68 -5.21 10.98
N ILE A 148 -6.01 -5.92 10.07
CA ILE A 148 -6.29 -5.88 8.62
C ILE A 148 -7.13 -7.09 8.22
N SER A 149 -8.23 -6.83 7.50
CA SER A 149 -9.13 -7.87 6.97
C SER A 149 -8.89 -8.12 5.48
N ARG A 150 -9.37 -9.26 4.96
CA ARG A 150 -9.42 -9.51 3.49
C ARG A 150 -10.17 -8.41 2.74
N GLN A 151 -11.20 -7.85 3.36
CA GLN A 151 -11.96 -6.75 2.78
C GLN A 151 -11.12 -5.46 2.71
N SER A 152 -10.22 -5.23 3.67
CA SER A 152 -9.30 -4.10 3.64
C SER A 152 -8.35 -4.18 2.44
N VAL A 153 -7.83 -5.38 2.14
CA VAL A 153 -7.01 -5.63 0.94
C VAL A 153 -7.80 -5.33 -0.33
N ARG A 154 -9.00 -5.93 -0.48
CA ARG A 154 -9.89 -5.66 -1.62
C ARG A 154 -10.17 -4.16 -1.79
N ASN A 155 -10.47 -3.47 -0.69
CA ASN A 155 -10.76 -2.04 -0.71
C ASN A 155 -9.53 -1.20 -1.08
N ALA A 156 -8.32 -1.62 -0.69
CA ALA A 156 -7.07 -0.95 -1.09
C ALA A 156 -6.87 -1.06 -2.61
N ILE A 157 -7.07 -2.26 -3.19
CA ILE A 157 -6.99 -2.51 -4.64
C ILE A 157 -8.04 -1.70 -5.40
N LEU A 158 -9.29 -1.66 -4.93
CA LEU A 158 -10.33 -0.88 -5.62
C LEU A 158 -10.08 0.63 -5.58
N LYS A 159 -9.42 1.13 -4.53
CA LYS A 159 -9.12 2.56 -4.36
C LYS A 159 -7.80 2.98 -5.00
N SER A 160 -6.93 2.05 -5.39
CA SER A 160 -5.66 2.41 -6.05
C SER A 160 -5.88 2.95 -7.46
N ASN A 161 -7.11 2.91 -8.01
CA ASN A 161 -7.48 3.47 -9.31
C ASN A 161 -6.47 3.12 -10.41
N LEU A 162 -6.05 1.84 -10.44
CA LEU A 162 -5.11 1.30 -11.44
C LEU A 162 -5.63 1.45 -12.88
N ASN A 163 -6.91 1.81 -13.06
CA ASN A 163 -7.56 2.05 -14.35
C ASN A 163 -7.01 3.27 -15.11
N ASN A 164 -6.20 4.11 -14.47
CA ASN A 164 -5.40 5.09 -15.20
C ASN A 164 -4.22 4.36 -15.83
N ASP A 165 -4.50 3.67 -16.95
CA ASP A 165 -3.55 3.24 -17.99
C ASP A 165 -2.78 4.49 -18.47
N LYS A 166 -1.89 5.04 -17.63
CA LYS A 166 -0.67 5.61 -18.17
C LYS A 166 0.09 4.39 -18.61
N SER A 167 -0.12 4.00 -19.87
CA SER A 167 0.79 3.13 -20.58
C SER A 167 2.19 3.51 -20.11
N MET A 168 2.94 2.53 -19.60
CA MET A 168 4.33 2.74 -19.17
C MET A 168 5.11 3.07 -20.43
N VAL A 169 5.00 4.29 -20.95
CA VAL A 169 5.81 4.80 -22.04
C VAL A 169 7.15 5.09 -21.41
N VAL A 170 8.14 4.30 -21.78
CA VAL A 170 9.53 4.54 -21.35
C VAL A 170 10.04 5.82 -22.00
N ALA A 171 10.91 6.54 -21.28
CA ALA A 171 11.53 7.77 -21.78
C ALA A 171 12.41 7.50 -23.02
N GLU A 172 13.02 6.32 -23.09
CA GLU A 172 13.84 5.86 -24.21
C GLU A 172 13.29 4.53 -24.72
N LYS A 173 12.95 4.48 -26.01
CA LYS A 173 12.45 3.26 -26.66
C LYS A 173 13.55 2.21 -26.73
N LYS A 174 13.18 0.96 -26.50
CA LYS A 174 14.09 -0.19 -26.59
C LYS A 174 14.33 -0.57 -28.05
N LEU A 175 15.59 -0.85 -28.38
CA LEU A 175 16.01 -1.37 -29.68
C LEU A 175 16.05 -2.90 -29.61
N LEU A 176 15.05 -3.57 -30.18
CA LEU A 176 14.93 -5.02 -30.20
C LEU A 176 14.59 -5.50 -31.61
N LYS A 177 15.24 -6.57 -32.06
CA LYS A 177 15.02 -7.13 -33.40
C LYS A 177 13.76 -7.97 -33.50
N GLU A 178 13.35 -8.58 -32.40
CA GLU A 178 12.25 -9.54 -32.33
C GLU A 178 11.47 -9.29 -31.03
N LEU A 179 10.14 -9.27 -31.15
CA LEU A 179 9.20 -9.17 -30.05
C LEU A 179 8.19 -10.30 -30.21
N HIS A 180 7.90 -11.02 -29.13
CA HIS A 180 6.99 -12.15 -29.16
C HIS A 180 5.66 -11.74 -28.56
N ILE A 181 4.58 -11.95 -29.30
CA ILE A 181 3.21 -11.65 -28.86
C ILE A 181 2.44 -12.95 -28.78
N TYR A 182 1.96 -13.28 -27.59
CA TYR A 182 1.12 -14.44 -27.34
C TYR A 182 -0.29 -13.94 -27.01
N ALA A 183 -1.29 -14.30 -27.81
CA ALA A 183 -2.68 -14.01 -27.55
C ALA A 183 -3.42 -15.31 -27.21
N ASP A 184 -4.09 -15.33 -26.06
CA ASP A 184 -4.84 -16.48 -25.55
C ASP A 184 -6.09 -15.99 -24.81
N GLU A 185 -6.89 -16.91 -24.28
CA GLU A 185 -8.07 -16.62 -23.48
C GLU A 185 -8.05 -17.34 -22.12
N GLY A 186 -8.28 -16.55 -21.06
CA GLY A 186 -8.49 -17.07 -19.72
C GLY A 186 -9.97 -17.33 -19.45
N HIS A 187 -10.29 -18.49 -18.88
CA HIS A 187 -11.65 -18.80 -18.41
C HIS A 187 -11.75 -18.56 -16.89
N VAL A 188 -12.38 -17.45 -16.50
CA VAL A 188 -12.50 -17.04 -15.10
C VAL A 188 -13.88 -17.37 -14.56
N HIS A 189 -13.93 -18.15 -13.48
CA HIS A 189 -15.17 -18.41 -12.76
C HIS A 189 -15.58 -17.19 -11.93
N LEU A 190 -16.72 -16.61 -12.26
CA LEU A 190 -17.27 -15.44 -11.58
C LEU A 190 -18.25 -15.84 -10.48
N GLN A 191 -18.31 -14.99 -9.45
CA GLN A 191 -19.41 -15.02 -8.49
C GLN A 191 -20.64 -14.38 -9.11
N LYS A 192 -21.75 -15.12 -9.20
CA LYS A 192 -23.03 -14.57 -9.66
C LYS A 192 -23.55 -13.49 -8.72
N PRO A 193 -24.23 -12.45 -9.25
CA PRO A 193 -25.02 -11.54 -8.44
C PRO A 193 -25.97 -12.33 -7.52
N ASN A 194 -26.14 -11.87 -6.27
CA ASN A 194 -26.99 -12.50 -5.27
C ASN A 194 -26.66 -13.97 -4.94
N LYS A 195 -25.46 -14.46 -5.30
CA LYS A 195 -24.99 -15.84 -5.03
C LYS A 195 -25.93 -16.93 -5.58
N ILE A 196 -26.60 -16.66 -6.70
CA ILE A 196 -27.45 -17.64 -7.38
C ILE A 196 -26.62 -18.88 -7.73
N LYS A 197 -27.20 -20.08 -7.57
CA LYS A 197 -26.53 -21.36 -7.86
C LYS A 197 -26.17 -21.50 -9.36
N GLY A 198 -25.15 -22.32 -9.64
CA GLY A 198 -24.63 -22.58 -10.99
C GLY A 198 -23.41 -21.74 -11.33
N ARG A 199 -22.63 -22.17 -12.33
CA ARG A 199 -21.39 -21.50 -12.75
C ARG A 199 -21.70 -20.26 -13.60
N ALA A 200 -21.00 -19.16 -13.33
CA ALA A 200 -20.81 -18.08 -14.29
C ALA A 200 -19.34 -18.12 -14.71
N CYS A 201 -19.10 -18.03 -16.00
CA CYS A 201 -17.76 -18.00 -16.56
C CYS A 201 -17.65 -16.73 -17.41
N GLN A 202 -16.49 -16.10 -17.35
CA GLN A 202 -16.13 -15.01 -18.23
C GLN A 202 -14.87 -15.43 -18.98
N ILE A 203 -14.93 -15.30 -20.30
CA ILE A 203 -13.75 -15.40 -21.13
C ILE A 203 -13.06 -14.04 -21.07
N VAL A 204 -11.78 -14.04 -20.74
CA VAL A 204 -10.94 -12.85 -20.61
C VAL A 204 -9.79 -12.99 -21.59
N PRO A 205 -9.78 -12.23 -22.71
CA PRO A 205 -8.63 -12.17 -23.59
C PRO A 205 -7.39 -11.70 -22.83
N LEU A 206 -6.29 -12.37 -23.08
CA LEU A 206 -4.98 -12.09 -22.51
C LEU A 206 -3.96 -12.02 -23.64
N VAL A 207 -3.32 -10.87 -23.79
CA VAL A 207 -2.17 -10.69 -24.66
C VAL A 207 -0.93 -10.53 -23.79
N THR A 208 0.10 -11.33 -24.07
CA THR A 208 1.40 -11.26 -23.41
C THR A 208 2.47 -10.90 -24.42
N ILE A 209 3.15 -9.78 -24.19
CA ILE A 209 4.23 -9.25 -25.02
C ILE A 209 5.54 -9.54 -24.31
N THR A 210 6.51 -10.18 -24.97
CA THR A 210 7.79 -10.58 -24.35
C THR A 210 8.98 -10.32 -25.25
N GLU A 211 10.14 -10.09 -24.64
CA GLU A 211 11.41 -9.84 -25.33
C GLU A 211 12.16 -11.15 -25.65
N GLY A 212 11.41 -12.25 -25.81
CA GLY A 212 11.94 -13.60 -26.02
C GLY A 212 11.82 -14.50 -24.79
N THR A 213 12.62 -15.57 -24.77
CA THR A 213 12.65 -16.57 -23.70
C THR A 213 14.07 -16.95 -23.31
N GLU A 214 14.28 -17.30 -22.05
CA GLU A 214 15.56 -17.79 -21.54
C GLU A 214 15.41 -19.08 -20.73
N ASN A 215 16.47 -19.89 -20.68
CA ASN A 215 16.47 -21.13 -19.90
C ASN A 215 16.71 -20.81 -18.42
N VAL A 216 15.76 -21.18 -17.57
CA VAL A 216 15.91 -21.17 -16.10
C VAL A 216 16.57 -22.46 -15.62
N SER A 217 16.26 -23.57 -16.28
CA SER A 217 16.87 -24.88 -16.05
C SER A 217 16.83 -25.71 -17.34
N LYS A 218 17.36 -26.93 -17.30
CA LYS A 218 17.40 -27.85 -18.46
C LYS A 218 16.03 -28.06 -19.13
N SER A 219 14.94 -28.01 -18.37
CA SER A 219 13.57 -28.26 -18.86
C SER A 219 12.62 -27.08 -18.71
N ARG A 220 13.07 -25.95 -18.12
CA ARG A 220 12.20 -24.81 -17.83
C ARG A 220 12.73 -23.56 -18.51
N ARG A 221 11.88 -22.94 -19.31
CA ARG A 221 12.09 -21.59 -19.86
C ARG A 221 11.22 -20.57 -19.13
N ARG A 222 11.65 -19.31 -19.14
CA ARG A 222 10.84 -18.16 -18.75
C ARG A 222 10.84 -17.12 -19.87
N THR A 223 9.77 -16.35 -19.95
CA THR A 223 9.68 -15.18 -20.82
C THR A 223 10.50 -14.04 -20.25
N ILE A 224 11.18 -13.29 -21.12
CA ILE A 224 11.96 -12.12 -20.74
C ILE A 224 11.03 -10.90 -20.74
N ASN A 225 10.98 -10.17 -19.63
CA ASN A 225 10.20 -8.95 -19.45
C ASN A 225 8.76 -9.04 -19.97
N PRO A 226 7.94 -10.01 -19.51
CA PRO A 226 6.57 -10.14 -19.98
C PRO A 226 5.73 -8.94 -19.57
N TYR A 227 4.98 -8.39 -20.52
CA TYR A 227 3.96 -7.39 -20.30
C TYR A 227 2.59 -7.98 -20.66
N HIS A 228 1.64 -7.89 -19.73
CA HIS A 228 0.33 -8.52 -19.85
C HIS A 228 -0.75 -7.46 -20.03
N ILE A 229 -1.55 -7.62 -21.08
CA ILE A 229 -2.73 -6.80 -21.35
C ILE A 229 -3.93 -7.74 -21.29
N VAL A 230 -4.90 -7.38 -20.45
CA VAL A 230 -6.15 -8.11 -20.28
C VAL A 230 -7.33 -7.20 -20.54
N ASP A 231 -8.40 -7.75 -21.11
CA ASP A 231 -9.66 -7.03 -21.24
C ASP A 231 -10.83 -7.87 -20.73
N SER A 232 -11.47 -7.40 -19.65
CA SER A 232 -12.65 -8.08 -19.13
C SER A 232 -13.91 -7.86 -19.99
N SER A 233 -13.96 -6.83 -20.83
CA SER A 233 -15.13 -6.53 -21.66
C SER A 233 -15.21 -7.35 -22.95
N PHE A 234 -14.15 -8.10 -23.29
CA PHE A 234 -14.01 -8.84 -24.55
C PHE A 234 -14.10 -7.91 -25.79
N ASP A 235 -13.65 -6.66 -25.67
CA ASP A 235 -13.49 -5.76 -26.81
C ASP A 235 -12.11 -5.99 -27.44
N THR A 236 -12.07 -6.91 -28.40
CA THR A 236 -10.83 -7.27 -29.09
C THR A 236 -10.22 -6.09 -29.84
N SER A 237 -11.02 -5.12 -30.30
CA SER A 237 -10.51 -3.96 -31.03
C SER A 237 -9.76 -3.03 -30.09
N SER A 238 -10.37 -2.69 -28.96
CA SER A 238 -9.71 -1.88 -27.92
C SER A 238 -8.48 -2.60 -27.34
N LEU A 239 -8.54 -3.93 -27.20
CA LEU A 239 -7.39 -4.72 -26.73
C LEU A 239 -6.17 -4.59 -27.67
N TRP A 240 -6.38 -4.74 -28.99
CA TRP A 240 -5.29 -4.61 -29.97
C TRP A 240 -4.79 -3.19 -30.11
N GLU A 241 -5.65 -2.17 -29.94
CA GLU A 241 -5.23 -0.77 -29.85
C GLU A 241 -4.26 -0.56 -28.69
N LYS A 242 -4.56 -1.10 -27.50
CA LYS A 242 -3.64 -1.05 -26.34
C LYS A 242 -2.32 -1.78 -26.58
N VAL A 243 -2.36 -2.90 -27.31
CA VAL A 243 -1.13 -3.64 -27.70
C VAL A 243 -0.26 -2.77 -28.60
N ASP A 244 -0.86 -2.14 -29.63
CA ASP A 244 -0.14 -1.25 -30.55
C ASP A 244 0.43 -0.03 -29.81
N GLU A 245 -0.39 0.65 -29.00
CA GLU A 245 0.04 1.79 -28.18
C GLU A 245 1.22 1.44 -27.28
N TYR A 246 1.18 0.28 -26.61
CA TYR A 246 2.29 -0.18 -25.78
C TYR A 246 3.55 -0.42 -26.61
N ILE A 247 3.45 -1.11 -27.75
CA ILE A 247 4.60 -1.42 -28.60
C ILE A 247 5.23 -0.15 -29.15
N VAL A 248 4.42 0.72 -29.77
CA VAL A 248 4.85 2.01 -30.33
C VAL A 248 5.45 2.91 -29.25
N GLY A 249 4.89 2.90 -28.04
CA GLY A 249 5.38 3.67 -26.91
C GLY A 249 6.70 3.16 -26.32
N ASN A 250 7.01 1.85 -26.45
CA ASN A 250 8.11 1.22 -25.73
C ASN A 250 9.28 0.73 -26.59
N TYR A 251 9.04 0.51 -27.88
CA TYR A 251 10.02 -0.12 -28.77
C TYR A 251 10.19 0.70 -30.06
N GLU A 252 11.39 0.67 -30.62
CA GLU A 252 11.63 1.22 -31.95
C GLU A 252 11.10 0.25 -33.01
N VAL A 253 9.92 0.55 -33.55
CA VAL A 253 9.16 -0.38 -34.39
C VAL A 253 9.86 -0.63 -35.72
N ASP A 254 10.62 0.35 -36.22
CA ASP A 254 11.36 0.23 -37.48
C ASP A 254 12.52 -0.78 -37.40
N GLU A 255 13.02 -1.07 -36.21
CA GLU A 255 14.10 -2.04 -35.98
C GLU A 255 13.58 -3.47 -35.77
N ILE A 256 12.26 -3.64 -35.58
CA ILE A 256 11.63 -4.95 -35.39
C ILE A 256 11.47 -5.62 -36.75
N LYS A 257 12.01 -6.83 -36.88
CA LYS A 257 11.82 -7.65 -38.08
C LYS A 257 10.36 -8.08 -38.18
N LYS A 258 9.77 -7.83 -39.35
CA LYS A 258 8.49 -8.41 -39.74
C LYS A 258 8.72 -9.85 -40.18
N CYS A 259 8.15 -10.80 -39.45
CA CYS A 259 8.17 -12.23 -39.79
C CYS A 259 6.93 -12.61 -40.60
#